data_AF-A0A7C5RA62-F1
#
_entry.id   AF-A0A7C5RA62-F1
#
_cell.length_a   1.000
_cell.length_b   1.000
_cell.length_c   1.000
_cell.angle_alpha   90.00
_cell.angle_beta   90.00
_cell.angle_gamma   90.00
#
_symmetry.space_group_name_H-M   'P 1'
#
loop_
_entity.id
_entity.type
_entity.pdbx_description
1 polymer ?
#
loop_
_entity_poly.entity_id
_entity_poly.type
_entity_poly.pdbx_seq_one_letter_code
_entity_poly.pdbx_strand_id
1 'polypeptide(L)'
;MAEKKEVVRFSKNILIQHIILMTSMIMLSITGLALKYSDSWLGRLFIKLEGGLETRGIIHRTFAVILILLGVYHLLYVMFTEEGHRELMKIRPTWKDFKDFWQYLGYNLFGKGSMPKVGKYDFRQKFQYWGVIVGFWVMVLTGFILWFGSAAMAVFPKWVI
;
A
#
# COMPACT_ATOMS: atom_id res chain seq x y z
N MET A 1 -39.58 -6.15 11.63
CA MET A 1 -38.35 -6.01 10.82
C MET A 1 -37.26 -5.52 11.76
N ALA A 2 -36.16 -6.25 11.92
CA ALA A 2 -35.09 -5.81 12.82
C ALA A 2 -34.45 -4.53 12.29
N GLU A 3 -34.47 -3.46 13.09
CA GLU A 3 -33.81 -2.20 12.78
C GLU A 3 -32.32 -2.46 12.56
N LYS A 4 -31.82 -2.13 11.37
CA LYS A 4 -30.44 -2.40 10.97
C LYS A 4 -29.54 -1.40 11.70
N LYS A 5 -29.10 -1.76 12.91
CA LYS A 5 -28.21 -0.93 13.72
C LYS A 5 -26.82 -0.90 13.08
N GLU A 6 -26.52 0.17 12.35
CA GLU A 6 -25.21 0.36 11.74
C GLU A 6 -24.15 0.57 12.83
N VAL A 7 -23.03 -0.15 12.72
CA VAL A 7 -21.90 -0.05 13.65
C VAL A 7 -20.72 0.62 12.95
N VAL A 8 -20.13 1.63 13.58
CA VAL A 8 -18.94 2.31 13.05
C VAL A 8 -17.76 1.34 13.07
N ARG A 9 -17.33 0.89 11.89
CA ARG A 9 -16.23 -0.08 11.76
C ARG A 9 -14.84 0.55 11.90
N PHE A 10 -14.69 1.79 11.43
CA PHE A 10 -13.43 2.54 11.37
C PHE A 10 -13.63 3.99 11.80
N SER A 11 -12.65 4.57 12.49
CA SER A 11 -12.65 6.00 12.79
C SER A 11 -12.36 6.85 11.56
N LYS A 12 -12.72 8.14 11.65
CA LYS A 12 -12.42 9.12 10.60
C LYS A 12 -10.92 9.23 10.32
N ASN A 13 -10.07 9.09 11.33
CA ASN A 13 -8.61 9.14 11.16
C ASN A 13 -8.12 8.00 10.26
N ILE A 14 -8.55 6.77 10.52
CA ILE A 14 -8.19 5.60 9.68
C ILE A 14 -8.69 5.80 8.24
N LEU A 15 -9.91 6.33 8.07
CA LEU A 15 -10.47 6.59 6.75
C LEU A 15 -9.67 7.65 5.98
N ILE A 16 -9.30 8.75 6.62
CA ILE A 16 -8.51 9.82 6.01
C ILE A 16 -7.14 9.31 5.60
N GLN A 17 -6.45 8.58 6.49
CA GLN A 17 -5.18 7.95 6.16
C GLN A 17 -5.30 7.04 4.94
N HIS A 18 -6.36 6.23 4.88
CA HIS A 18 -6.56 5.33 3.75
C HIS A 18 -6.85 6.07 2.43
N ILE A 19 -7.62 7.16 2.46
CA ILE A 19 -7.88 7.98 1.27
C ILE A 19 -6.58 8.58 0.75
N ILE A 20 -5.74 9.15 1.63
CA ILE A 20 -4.43 9.72 1.25
C ILE A 20 -3.51 8.63 0.70
N LEU A 21 -3.49 7.45 1.33
CA LEU A 21 -2.74 6.29 0.85
C LEU A 21 -3.19 5.89 -0.55
N MET A 22 -4.50 5.73 -0.76
CA MET A 22 -5.08 5.30 -2.02
C MET A 22 -4.78 6.28 -3.15
N THR A 23 -5.01 7.58 -2.93
CA THR A 23 -4.76 8.61 -3.95
C THR A 23 -3.27 8.71 -4.28
N SER A 24 -2.40 8.69 -3.26
CA SER A 24 -0.94 8.75 -3.47
C SER A 24 -0.43 7.51 -4.22
N MET A 25 -0.90 6.32 -3.86
CA MET A 25 -0.54 5.07 -4.53
C MET A 25 -0.95 5.07 -6.00
N ILE A 26 -2.16 5.52 -6.32
CA ILE A 26 -2.64 5.61 -7.70
C ILE A 26 -1.78 6.59 -8.50
N MET A 27 -1.53 7.79 -7.96
CA MET A 27 -0.73 8.81 -8.63
C MET A 27 0.72 8.36 -8.86
N LEU A 28 1.36 7.74 -7.85
CA LEU A 28 2.70 7.18 -7.98
C LEU A 28 2.75 6.03 -9.00
N SER A 29 1.70 5.22 -9.08
CA SER A 29 1.62 4.15 -10.07
C SER A 29 1.52 4.70 -11.49
N ILE A 30 0.68 5.71 -11.73
CA ILE A 30 0.52 6.35 -13.05
C ILE A 30 1.82 7.06 -13.46
N THR A 31 2.36 7.90 -12.57
CA THR A 31 3.60 8.65 -12.82
C THR A 31 4.85 7.77 -12.88
N GLY A 32 4.87 6.61 -12.22
CA GLY A 32 5.95 5.63 -12.33
C GLY A 32 5.86 4.77 -13.59
N LEU A 33 4.68 4.21 -13.89
CA LEU A 33 4.50 3.30 -15.02
C LEU A 33 4.74 3.96 -16.36
N ALA A 34 4.16 5.14 -16.58
CA ALA A 34 4.39 5.82 -17.86
C ALA A 34 5.83 6.36 -17.99
N LEU A 35 6.69 6.33 -16.94
CA LEU A 35 8.13 6.68 -17.05
C LEU A 35 8.88 5.48 -17.62
N LYS A 36 8.58 4.30 -17.06
CA LYS A 36 9.09 3.02 -17.56
C LYS A 36 8.63 2.71 -18.99
N TYR A 37 7.41 3.10 -19.35
CA TYR A 37 6.82 2.83 -20.66
C TYR A 37 6.60 4.11 -21.48
N SER A 38 7.56 5.04 -21.46
CA SER A 38 7.48 6.33 -22.17
C SER A 38 7.24 6.16 -23.67
N ASP A 39 7.73 5.07 -24.26
CA ASP A 39 7.63 4.80 -25.70
C ASP A 39 6.27 4.20 -26.13
N SER A 40 5.45 3.81 -25.16
CA SER A 40 4.09 3.34 -25.41
C SER A 40 3.14 4.51 -25.67
N TRP A 41 2.05 4.26 -26.41
CA TRP A 41 1.05 5.30 -26.66
C TRP A 41 0.39 5.81 -25.37
N LEU A 42 0.13 4.91 -24.41
CA LEU A 42 -0.39 5.26 -23.07
C LEU A 42 0.62 6.10 -22.28
N GLY A 43 1.90 5.75 -22.34
CA GLY A 43 2.97 6.51 -21.71
C GLY A 43 3.03 7.94 -22.20
N ARG A 44 3.05 8.12 -23.53
CA ARG A 44 3.02 9.45 -24.15
C ARG A 44 1.77 10.25 -23.81
N LEU A 45 0.60 9.61 -23.75
CA LEU A 45 -0.65 10.26 -23.37
C LEU A 45 -0.57 10.83 -21.95
N PHE A 46 -0.18 10.03 -20.97
CA PHE A 46 -0.07 10.48 -19.58
C PHE A 46 0.99 11.56 -19.42
N ILE A 47 2.17 11.39 -20.02
CA ILE A 47 3.22 12.42 -19.99
C ILE A 47 2.70 13.75 -20.54
N LYS A 48 1.93 13.73 -21.64
CA LYS A 48 1.36 14.95 -22.22
C LYS A 48 0.30 15.59 -21.31
N LEU A 49 -0.59 14.78 -20.71
CA LEU A 49 -1.61 15.26 -19.78
C LEU A 49 -1.00 15.85 -18.50
N GLU A 50 0.12 15.30 -18.05
CA GLU A 50 0.85 15.74 -16.86
C GLU A 50 1.76 16.96 -17.13
N GLY A 51 1.80 17.48 -18.37
CA GLY A 51 2.57 18.68 -18.71
C GLY A 51 4.04 18.41 -19.02
N GLY A 52 4.39 17.20 -19.47
CA GLY A 52 5.74 16.82 -19.87
C GLY A 52 6.51 16.03 -18.81
N LEU A 53 7.71 15.57 -19.17
CA LEU A 53 8.56 14.73 -18.31
C LEU A 53 8.99 15.43 -17.02
N GLU A 54 9.29 16.73 -17.09
CA GLU A 54 9.74 17.52 -15.94
C GLU A 54 8.63 17.69 -14.89
N THR A 55 7.47 18.22 -15.31
CA THR A 55 6.30 18.42 -14.45
C THR A 55 5.88 17.11 -13.80
N ARG A 56 5.91 16.02 -14.54
CA ARG A 56 5.63 14.68 -14.04
C ARG A 56 6.61 14.20 -12.98
N GLY A 57 7.91 14.45 -13.15
CA GLY A 57 8.91 14.15 -12.13
C GLY A 57 8.68 14.95 -10.84
N ILE A 58 8.16 16.18 -10.95
CA ILE A 58 7.73 16.98 -9.79
C ILE A 58 6.49 16.35 -9.14
N ILE A 59 5.46 15.99 -9.92
CA ILE A 59 4.24 15.34 -9.40
C ILE A 59 4.59 14.04 -8.67
N HIS A 60 5.41 13.17 -9.28
CA HIS A 60 5.83 11.90 -8.68
C HIS A 60 6.53 12.11 -7.33
N ARG A 61 7.50 13.03 -7.27
CA ARG A 61 8.24 13.33 -6.03
C ARG A 61 7.34 13.94 -4.96
N THR A 62 6.40 14.81 -5.34
CA THR A 62 5.42 15.37 -4.40
C THR A 62 4.55 14.28 -3.77
N PHE A 63 4.00 13.37 -4.57
CA PHE A 63 3.22 12.25 -4.03
C PHE A 63 4.07 11.24 -3.26
N ALA A 64 5.35 11.07 -3.61
CA ALA A 64 6.28 10.24 -2.85
C ALA A 64 6.51 10.82 -1.44
N VAL A 65 6.73 12.14 -1.33
CA VAL A 65 6.87 12.81 -0.03
C VAL A 65 5.58 12.71 0.79
N ILE A 66 4.41 12.93 0.17
CA ILE A 66 3.12 12.76 0.86
C ILE A 66 2.97 11.34 1.40
N LEU A 67 3.27 10.32 0.59
CA LEU A 67 3.16 8.92 1.00
C LEU A 67 4.15 8.58 2.13
N ILE A 68 5.39 9.10 2.07
CA ILE A 68 6.40 8.92 3.13
C ILE A 68 5.92 9.56 4.43
N LEU A 69 5.44 10.80 4.39
CA LEU A 69 4.92 11.49 5.57
C LEU A 69 3.71 10.76 6.16
N LEU A 70 2.81 10.26 5.31
CA LEU A 70 1.70 9.43 5.75
C LEU A 70 2.17 8.13 6.40
N GLY A 71 3.19 7.46 5.85
CA GLY A 71 3.78 6.26 6.44
C GLY A 71 4.37 6.52 7.82
N VAL A 72 5.10 7.63 7.99
CA VAL A 72 5.62 8.07 9.29
C VAL A 72 4.47 8.37 10.26
N TYR A 73 3.46 9.12 9.83
CA TYR A 73 2.29 9.39 10.64
C TYR A 73 1.54 8.11 11.05
N HIS A 74 1.36 7.16 10.14
CA HIS A 74 0.72 5.87 10.42
C HIS A 74 1.52 5.07 11.45
N LEU A 75 2.85 5.04 11.32
CA LEU A 75 3.73 4.38 12.27
C LEU A 75 3.60 5.00 13.67
N LEU A 76 3.66 6.34 13.77
CA LEU A 76 3.46 7.06 15.03
C LEU A 76 2.07 6.80 15.60
N TYR A 77 1.02 6.85 14.77
CA TYR A 77 -0.36 6.59 15.17
C TYR A 77 -0.51 5.20 15.79
N VAL A 78 0.07 4.17 15.18
CA VAL A 78 -0.03 2.79 15.68
C VAL A 78 0.82 2.56 16.93
N MET A 79 1.92 3.29 17.11
CA MET A 79 2.77 3.18 18.30
C MET A 79 2.22 3.95 19.51
N PHE A 80 1.66 5.14 19.29
CA PHE A 80 1.32 6.08 20.37
C PHE A 80 -0.17 6.25 20.65
N THR A 81 -1.06 5.64 19.85
CA THR A 81 -2.50 5.68 20.12
C THR A 81 -3.05 4.30 20.47
N GLU A 82 -3.96 4.24 21.43
CA GLU A 82 -4.63 2.99 21.81
C GLU A 82 -5.43 2.40 20.65
N GLU A 83 -6.10 3.26 19.86
CA GLU A 83 -6.88 2.82 18.71
C GLU A 83 -5.98 2.16 17.66
N GLY A 84 -4.91 2.85 17.24
CA GLY A 84 -3.97 2.34 16.25
C GLY A 84 -3.30 1.05 16.71
N HIS A 85 -2.82 1.01 17.96
CA HIS A 85 -2.21 -0.18 18.53
C HIS A 85 -3.19 -1.37 18.57
N ARG A 86 -4.42 -1.14 19.03
CA ARG A 86 -5.46 -2.18 19.11
C ARG A 86 -5.83 -2.73 17.72
N GLU A 87 -5.90 -1.89 16.70
CA GLU A 87 -6.19 -2.32 15.33
C GLU A 87 -5.00 -3.08 14.72
N LEU A 88 -3.76 -2.63 14.95
CA LEU A 88 -2.56 -3.37 14.54
C LEU A 88 -2.53 -4.77 15.16
N MET A 89 -2.81 -4.88 16.46
CA MET A 89 -2.78 -6.18 17.15
C MET A 89 -3.75 -7.21 16.55
N LYS A 90 -4.87 -6.76 15.98
CA LYS A 90 -5.86 -7.59 15.30
C LYS A 90 -5.46 -8.00 13.88
N ILE A 91 -4.62 -7.19 13.21
CA ILE A 91 -4.18 -7.43 11.84
C ILE A 91 -2.85 -8.19 11.74
N ARG A 92 -2.24 -8.52 12.88
CA ARG A 92 -1.02 -9.35 12.93
C ARG A 92 -1.23 -10.70 12.23
N PRO A 93 -0.23 -11.17 11.45
CA PRO A 93 -0.29 -12.49 10.85
C PRO A 93 -0.22 -13.56 11.94
N THR A 94 -1.05 -14.58 11.82
CA THR A 94 -1.14 -15.71 12.74
C THR A 94 -1.12 -17.01 11.96
N TRP A 95 -0.70 -18.11 12.60
CA TRP A 95 -0.76 -19.45 11.99
C TRP A 95 -2.17 -19.86 11.55
N LYS A 96 -3.21 -19.29 12.16
CA LYS A 96 -4.60 -19.50 11.75
C LYS A 96 -4.85 -18.95 10.34
N ASP A 97 -4.24 -17.85 9.95
CA ASP A 97 -4.46 -17.23 8.63
C ASP A 97 -4.03 -18.18 7.48
N PHE A 98 -2.96 -18.96 7.69
CA PHE A 98 -2.52 -19.97 6.74
C PHE A 98 -3.48 -21.16 6.66
N LYS A 99 -4.04 -21.59 7.80
CA LYS A 99 -5.07 -22.64 7.82
C LYS A 99 -6.35 -22.18 7.14
N ASP A 100 -6.78 -20.94 7.42
CA ASP A 100 -7.96 -20.33 6.80
C ASP A 100 -7.78 -20.18 5.28
N PHE A 101 -6.57 -19.87 4.81
CA PHE A 101 -6.23 -19.85 3.38
C PHE A 101 -6.44 -21.21 2.71
N TRP A 102 -5.90 -22.30 3.27
CA TRP A 102 -6.08 -23.63 2.69
C TRP A 102 -7.51 -24.12 2.77
N GLN A 103 -8.22 -23.80 3.85
CA GLN A 103 -9.64 -24.11 3.98
C GLN A 103 -10.48 -23.34 2.96
N TYR A 104 -10.18 -22.06 2.74
CA TYR A 104 -10.84 -21.23 1.74
C TYR A 104 -10.62 -21.77 0.32
N LEU A 105 -9.38 -22.16 -0.01
CA LEU A 105 -9.05 -22.78 -1.29
C LEU A 105 -9.77 -24.13 -1.45
N GLY A 106 -9.75 -24.97 -0.42
CA GLY A 106 -10.42 -26.28 -0.42
C GLY A 106 -11.93 -26.17 -0.66
N TYR A 107 -12.56 -25.20 0.00
CA TYR A 107 -13.98 -24.89 -0.16
C TYR A 107 -14.30 -24.39 -1.58
N ASN A 108 -13.56 -23.41 -2.09
CA ASN A 108 -13.85 -22.81 -3.40
C ASN A 108 -13.50 -23.70 -4.59
N LEU A 109 -12.44 -24.49 -4.50
CA LEU A 109 -11.96 -25.31 -5.62
C LEU A 109 -12.59 -26.71 -5.64
N PHE A 110 -12.85 -27.28 -4.47
CA PHE A 110 -13.29 -28.68 -4.36
C PHE A 110 -14.68 -28.82 -3.72
N GLY A 111 -15.34 -27.72 -3.34
CA GLY A 111 -16.65 -27.75 -2.68
C GLY A 111 -16.65 -28.47 -1.33
N LYS A 112 -15.45 -28.74 -0.75
CA LYS A 112 -15.29 -29.51 0.48
C LYS A 112 -15.07 -28.58 1.67
N GLY A 113 -15.87 -28.77 2.72
CA GLY A 113 -15.71 -28.09 4.00
C GLY A 113 -16.69 -26.95 4.23
N SER A 114 -16.39 -26.11 5.22
CA SER A 114 -17.17 -24.92 5.57
C SER A 114 -16.34 -23.66 5.38
N MET A 115 -17.00 -22.52 5.14
CA MET A 115 -16.34 -21.21 5.06
C MET A 115 -15.57 -20.92 6.36
N PRO A 116 -14.30 -20.44 6.29
CA PRO A 116 -13.52 -20.16 7.49
C PRO A 116 -14.19 -19.10 8.37
N LYS A 117 -14.21 -19.35 9.68
CA LYS A 117 -14.72 -18.40 10.68
C LYS A 117 -13.66 -17.31 10.92
N VAL A 118 -13.90 -16.17 10.29
CA VAL A 118 -13.03 -14.98 10.36
C VAL A 118 -13.44 -14.03 11.49
N GLY A 119 -12.45 -13.34 12.06
CA GLY A 119 -12.68 -12.28 13.04
C GLY A 119 -13.00 -10.95 12.38
N LYS A 120 -12.56 -9.83 12.98
CA LYS A 120 -12.70 -8.48 12.39
C LYS A 120 -12.02 -8.36 11.01
N TYR A 121 -10.90 -9.06 10.83
CA TYR A 121 -10.11 -9.09 9.59
C TYR A 121 -9.94 -10.51 9.08
N ASP A 122 -10.12 -10.67 7.77
CA ASP A 122 -9.84 -11.91 7.02
C ASP A 122 -8.35 -12.02 6.66
N PHE A 123 -7.87 -13.23 6.37
CA PHE A 123 -6.48 -13.49 5.97
C PHE A 123 -6.07 -12.62 4.76
N ARG A 124 -6.99 -12.41 3.81
CA ARG A 124 -6.78 -11.57 2.62
C ARG A 124 -6.52 -10.11 2.99
N GLN A 125 -7.28 -9.58 3.96
CA GLN A 125 -7.14 -8.21 4.42
C GLN A 125 -5.82 -8.01 5.17
N LYS A 126 -5.42 -8.99 5.98
CA LYS A 126 -4.11 -8.99 6.64
C LYS A 126 -2.99 -9.04 5.61
N PHE A 127 -3.08 -9.94 4.63
CA PHE A 127 -2.10 -10.06 3.56
C PHE A 127 -1.96 -8.75 2.77
N GLN A 128 -3.07 -8.11 2.41
CA GLN A 128 -3.05 -6.81 1.74
C GLN A 128 -2.38 -5.72 2.60
N TYR A 129 -2.70 -5.65 3.90
CA TYR A 129 -2.09 -4.67 4.81
C TYR A 129 -0.57 -4.84 4.90
N TRP A 130 -0.11 -6.07 5.16
CA TRP A 130 1.32 -6.35 5.26
C TRP A 130 2.05 -6.24 3.91
N GLY A 131 1.40 -6.63 2.81
CA GLY A 131 1.92 -6.45 1.47
C GLY A 131 2.15 -4.97 1.13
N VAL A 132 1.22 -4.09 1.52
CA VAL A 132 1.39 -2.64 1.37
C VAL A 132 2.53 -2.12 2.24
N ILE A 133 2.69 -2.58 3.48
CA ILE A 133 3.81 -2.16 4.34
C ILE A 133 5.16 -2.54 3.72
N VAL A 134 5.31 -3.80 3.30
CA VAL A 134 6.55 -4.27 2.67
C VAL A 134 6.81 -3.52 1.38
N GLY A 135 5.79 -3.38 0.52
CA GLY A 135 5.89 -2.63 -0.72
C GLY A 135 6.27 -1.17 -0.50
N PHE A 136 5.69 -0.52 0.52
CA PHE A 136 6.04 0.85 0.92
C PHE A 136 7.53 0.96 1.24
N TRP A 137 8.08 0.11 2.10
CA TRP A 137 9.51 0.16 2.45
C TRP A 137 10.42 -0.08 1.24
N VAL A 138 10.09 -1.05 0.39
CA VAL A 138 10.86 -1.31 -0.85
C VAL A 138 10.83 -0.09 -1.77
N MET A 139 9.66 0.52 -2.00
CA MET A 139 9.52 1.70 -2.86
C MET A 139 10.24 2.92 -2.28
N VAL A 140 10.16 3.14 -0.97
CA VAL A 140 10.83 4.27 -0.31
C VAL A 140 12.34 4.11 -0.41
N LEU A 141 12.89 2.93 -0.08
CA LEU A 141 14.33 2.69 -0.13
C LEU A 141 14.88 2.80 -1.56
N THR A 142 14.24 2.13 -2.52
CA THR A 142 14.67 2.20 -3.92
C THR A 142 14.50 3.61 -4.51
N GLY A 143 13.41 4.30 -4.19
CA GLY A 143 13.17 5.68 -4.59
C GLY A 143 14.21 6.65 -4.04
N PHE A 144 14.62 6.49 -2.77
CA PHE A 144 15.68 7.31 -2.17
C PHE A 144 17.04 7.12 -2.86
N ILE A 145 17.39 5.88 -3.20
CA ILE A 145 18.62 5.57 -3.97
C ILE A 145 18.61 6.32 -5.31
N LEU A 146 17.48 6.28 -6.02
CA LEU A 146 17.33 6.95 -7.31
C LEU A 146 17.28 8.48 -7.19
N TRP A 147 16.71 9.01 -6.11
CA TRP A 147 16.67 10.46 -5.87
C TRP A 147 18.09 11.03 -5.68
N PHE A 148 18.94 10.32 -4.94
CA PHE A 148 20.32 10.74 -4.66
C PHE A 148 21.35 10.01 -5.55
N GLY A 149 21.02 9.78 -6.83
CA GLY A 149 21.81 8.94 -7.74
C GLY A 149 23.32 9.24 -7.79
N SER A 150 23.73 10.51 -7.71
CA SER A 150 25.15 10.90 -7.67
C SER A 150 25.89 10.42 -6.41
N ALA A 151 25.26 10.52 -5.24
CA ALA A 151 25.79 9.99 -3.99
C ALA A 151 25.68 8.46 -3.93
N ALA A 152 24.60 7.89 -4.47
CA ALA A 152 24.41 6.44 -4.55
C ALA A 152 25.50 5.77 -5.40
N MET A 153 25.91 6.37 -6.53
CA MET A 153 27.00 5.86 -7.37
C MET A 153 28.37 5.85 -6.67
N ALA A 154 28.56 6.65 -5.62
CA ALA A 154 29.80 6.64 -4.83
C ALA A 154 29.85 5.51 -3.79
N VAL A 155 28.69 4.94 -3.43
CA VAL A 155 28.56 3.97 -2.32
C VAL A 155 28.13 2.58 -2.83
N PHE A 156 27.28 2.53 -3.85
CA PHE A 156 26.70 1.29 -4.36
C PHE A 156 27.29 0.89 -5.73
N PRO A 157 27.53 -0.41 -5.97
CA PRO A 157 28.00 -0.87 -7.28
C PRO A 157 26.87 -0.79 -8.31
N LYS A 158 27.23 -0.62 -9.59
CA LYS A 158 26.28 -0.35 -10.69
C LYS A 158 25.14 -1.37 -10.86
N TRP A 159 25.30 -2.62 -10.44
CA TRP A 159 24.25 -3.65 -10.50
C TRP A 159 23.10 -3.48 -9.49
N VAL A 160 23.24 -2.57 -8.52
CA VAL A 160 22.20 -2.23 -7.52
C VAL A 160 21.37 -1.03 -7.99
N ILE A 161 21.87 -0.25 -8.96
CA ILE A 161 21.31 1.02 -9.43
C ILE A 161 20.65 0.83 -10.81
#